data_AF-A0A5C6X8W8-F1
#
_entry.id   AF-A0A5C6X8W8-F1
#
_cell.length_a   1.000
_cell.length_b   1.000
_cell.length_c   1.000
_cell.angle_alpha   90.00
_cell.angle_beta   90.00
_cell.angle_gamma   90.00
#
_symmetry.space_group_name_H-M   'P 1'
#
loop_
_entity.id
_entity.type
_entity.pdbx_description
1 polymer ?
#
loop_
_entity_poly.entity_id
_entity_poly.type
_entity_poly.pdbx_seq_one_letter_code
_entity_poly.pdbx_strand_id
1 'polypeptide(L)'
;MRITAVLKSSLMLALALPLFGCGEPTREDYRDEAAETYCDRVDECGNIGDGGEYESVSDCIIDQKDRFNEVWPASECDNGRINETQFDRCLDRINVAACDGSWLDTFSAINECRAGNVCTN
;
A
#
# COMPACT_ATOMS: atom_id res chain seq x y z
N MET A 1 -8.14 -61.73 31.04
CA MET A 1 -8.51 -60.70 30.05
C MET A 1 -9.16 -59.54 30.81
N ARG A 2 -8.49 -58.38 30.95
CA ARG A 2 -9.03 -57.01 31.19
C ARG A 2 -7.88 -56.02 31.40
N ILE A 3 -7.38 -55.57 30.25
CA ILE A 3 -6.81 -54.28 29.84
C ILE A 3 -6.48 -53.28 30.98
N THR A 4 -5.18 -53.09 31.20
CA THR A 4 -4.58 -51.90 31.82
C THR A 4 -4.66 -50.73 30.84
N ALA A 5 -5.34 -49.65 31.22
CA ALA A 5 -5.24 -48.37 30.54
C ALA A 5 -4.99 -47.30 31.60
N VAL A 6 -3.78 -46.77 31.68
CA VAL A 6 -3.53 -45.47 32.32
C VAL A 6 -2.68 -44.63 31.37
N LEU A 7 -3.15 -43.41 31.20
CA LEU A 7 -2.96 -42.52 30.08
C LEU A 7 -1.49 -42.12 29.88
N LYS A 8 -1.08 -42.12 28.61
CA LYS A 8 0.13 -41.50 28.09
C LYS A 8 0.00 -39.98 28.31
N SER A 9 0.70 -39.45 29.31
CA SER A 9 0.80 -38.01 29.56
C SER A 9 1.67 -37.38 28.47
N SER A 10 1.03 -36.90 27.41
CA SER A 10 1.67 -36.09 26.39
C SER A 10 1.78 -34.66 26.91
N LEU A 11 2.96 -34.30 27.42
CA LEU A 11 3.36 -32.95 27.77
C LEU A 11 3.41 -32.12 26.47
N MET A 12 2.33 -31.40 26.16
CA MET A 12 2.31 -30.43 25.07
C MET A 12 3.15 -29.22 25.48
N LEU A 13 4.39 -29.18 25.00
CA LEU A 13 5.27 -28.01 25.09
C LEU A 13 4.74 -26.97 24.10
N ALA A 14 3.88 -26.06 24.58
CA ALA A 14 3.44 -24.92 23.78
C ALA A 14 4.65 -24.00 23.56
N LEU A 15 5.24 -24.04 22.35
CA LEU A 15 6.16 -23.00 21.90
C LEU A 15 5.35 -21.70 21.77
N ALA A 16 5.46 -20.82 22.77
CA ALA A 16 5.12 -19.42 22.63
C ALA A 16 6.21 -18.75 21.78
N LEU A 17 6.08 -18.85 20.45
CA LEU A 17 6.83 -18.00 19.54
C LEU A 17 6.36 -16.56 19.78
N PRO A 18 7.24 -15.62 20.15
CA PRO A 18 6.87 -14.21 20.15
C PRO A 18 6.55 -13.84 18.71
N LEU A 19 5.28 -13.59 18.44
CA LEU A 19 4.85 -12.88 17.25
C LEU A 19 5.45 -11.47 17.37
N PHE A 20 6.70 -11.29 16.95
CA PHE A 20 7.21 -9.98 16.56
C PHE A 20 6.40 -9.59 15.34
N GLY A 21 5.23 -9.02 15.61
CA GLY A 21 4.33 -8.51 14.59
C GLY A 21 5.09 -7.53 13.72
N CYS A 22 4.85 -7.62 12.42
CA CYS A 22 5.01 -6.51 11.50
C CYS A 22 4.47 -5.26 12.21
N GLY A 23 5.32 -4.24 12.39
CA GLY A 23 4.89 -2.98 12.99
C GLY A 23 3.74 -2.37 12.20
N GLU A 24 3.04 -1.39 12.80
CA GLU A 24 2.05 -0.62 12.08
C GLU A 24 2.69 0.03 10.84
N PRO A 25 2.03 -0.01 9.66
CA PRO A 25 2.59 0.57 8.44
C PRO A 25 2.94 2.04 8.64
N THR A 26 4.12 2.41 8.15
CA THR A 26 4.61 3.78 8.14
C THR A 26 4.03 4.56 6.96
N ARG A 27 4.09 5.89 7.01
CA ARG A 27 3.74 6.73 5.85
C ARG A 27 4.51 6.33 4.60
N GLU A 28 5.78 5.98 4.76
CA GLU A 28 6.63 5.52 3.67
C GLU A 28 6.13 4.20 3.07
N ASP A 29 5.57 3.30 3.87
CA ASP A 29 4.94 2.05 3.36
C ASP A 29 3.69 2.37 2.53
N TYR A 30 2.82 3.25 3.02
CA TYR A 30 1.63 3.71 2.27
C TYR A 30 2.00 4.42 0.95
N ARG A 31 3.05 5.27 0.97
CA ARG A 31 3.59 5.90 -0.23
C ARG A 31 4.05 4.85 -1.24
N ASP A 32 4.80 3.86 -0.78
CA ASP A 32 5.35 2.83 -1.65
C ASP A 32 4.25 1.99 -2.30
N GLU A 33 3.25 1.56 -1.52
CA GLU A 33 2.10 0.82 -2.02
C GLU A 33 1.26 1.63 -3.02
N ALA A 34 1.05 2.93 -2.77
CA ALA A 34 0.31 3.78 -3.70
C ALA A 34 1.08 4.05 -4.99
N ALA A 35 2.40 4.21 -4.92
CA ALA A 35 3.25 4.34 -6.10
C ALA A 35 3.22 3.07 -6.95
N GLU A 36 3.32 1.90 -6.32
CA GLU A 36 3.20 0.61 -6.99
C GLU A 36 1.81 0.44 -7.64
N THR A 37 0.73 0.68 -6.89
CA THR A 37 -0.65 0.60 -7.41
C THR A 37 -0.87 1.52 -8.60
N TYR A 38 -0.34 2.74 -8.55
CA TYR A 38 -0.42 3.68 -9.67
C TYR A 38 0.33 3.14 -10.89
N CYS A 39 1.57 2.68 -10.70
CA CYS A 39 2.42 2.26 -11.82
C CYS A 39 1.95 0.95 -12.45
N ASP A 40 1.41 0.03 -11.67
CA ASP A 40 0.72 -1.16 -12.19
C ASP A 40 -0.44 -0.73 -13.10
N ARG A 41 -1.23 0.26 -12.67
CA ARG A 41 -2.33 0.78 -13.49
C ARG A 41 -1.85 1.46 -14.77
N VAL A 42 -0.75 2.21 -14.73
CA VAL A 42 -0.14 2.83 -15.92
C VAL A 42 0.36 1.77 -16.90
N ASP A 43 0.96 0.69 -16.40
CA ASP A 43 1.41 -0.44 -17.20
C ASP A 43 0.22 -1.16 -17.87
N GLU A 44 -0.86 -1.40 -17.13
CA GLU A 44 -2.12 -1.95 -17.67
C GLU A 44 -2.71 -1.07 -18.77
N CYS A 45 -2.54 0.25 -18.66
CA CYS A 45 -2.96 1.21 -19.68
C CYS A 45 -2.00 1.29 -20.88
N GLY A 46 -0.87 0.57 -20.86
CA GLY A 46 0.12 0.54 -21.93
C GLY A 46 0.99 1.79 -22.01
N ASN A 47 1.12 2.53 -20.90
CA ASN A 47 1.87 3.80 -20.83
C ASN A 47 3.29 3.63 -20.26
N ILE A 48 3.83 2.41 -20.27
CA ILE A 48 5.21 2.11 -19.88
C ILE A 48 5.96 1.45 -21.05
N GLY A 49 7.21 1.86 -21.26
CA GLY A 49 8.07 1.37 -22.35
C GLY A 49 8.05 2.27 -23.59
N ASP A 50 8.35 1.70 -24.75
CA ASP A 50 8.52 2.45 -26.00
C ASP A 50 7.27 3.27 -26.38
N GLY A 51 7.40 4.60 -26.29
CA GLY A 51 6.33 5.54 -26.61
C GLY A 51 5.33 5.78 -25.47
N GLY A 52 5.56 5.21 -24.28
CA GLY A 52 4.81 5.45 -23.05
C GLY A 52 5.24 6.73 -22.31
N GLU A 53 4.55 7.02 -21.20
CA GLU A 53 4.86 8.13 -20.29
C GLU A 53 6.14 7.84 -19.50
N TYR A 54 6.39 6.58 -19.14
CA TYR A 54 7.59 6.14 -18.42
C TYR A 54 8.39 5.13 -19.25
N GLU A 55 9.72 5.16 -19.14
CA GLU A 55 10.59 4.20 -19.82
C GLU A 55 10.47 2.79 -19.21
N SER A 56 10.30 2.71 -17.88
CA SER A 56 10.10 1.45 -17.16
C SER A 56 9.18 1.60 -15.94
N VAL A 57 8.70 0.46 -15.42
CA VAL A 57 7.94 0.41 -14.15
C VAL A 57 8.76 0.99 -12.99
N SER A 58 10.08 0.75 -12.98
CA SER A 58 10.96 1.29 -11.95
C SER A 58 11.03 2.81 -11.99
N ASP A 59 11.09 3.41 -13.18
CA ASP A 59 11.13 4.86 -13.34
C ASP A 59 9.81 5.49 -12.88
N CYS A 60 8.69 4.86 -13.25
CA CYS A 60 7.37 5.25 -12.74
C CYS A 60 7.34 5.22 -11.20
N ILE A 61 7.77 4.13 -10.57
CA ILE A 61 7.71 4.00 -9.10
C ILE A 61 8.56 5.08 -8.42
N ILE A 62 9.75 5.39 -8.95
CA ILE A 62 10.62 6.44 -8.40
C ILE A 62 9.92 7.80 -8.44
N ASP A 63 9.42 8.20 -9.61
CA ASP A 63 8.73 9.47 -9.80
C ASP A 63 7.47 9.57 -8.92
N GLN A 64 6.72 8.47 -8.82
CA GLN A 64 5.48 8.46 -8.06
C GLN A 64 5.70 8.45 -6.57
N LYS A 65 6.78 7.84 -6.05
CA LYS A 65 7.15 7.99 -4.64
C LYS A 65 7.40 9.46 -4.29
N ASP A 66 8.11 10.19 -5.15
CA ASP A 66 8.33 11.62 -4.95
C ASP A 66 7.01 12.40 -5.00
N ARG A 67 6.12 12.07 -5.94
CA ARG A 67 4.79 12.69 -6.04
C ARG A 67 3.92 12.43 -4.80
N PHE A 68 3.88 11.21 -4.29
CA PHE A 68 3.13 10.88 -3.08
C PHE A 68 3.74 11.52 -1.83
N ASN A 69 5.06 11.75 -1.78
CA ASN A 69 5.66 12.56 -0.72
C ASN A 69 5.18 14.02 -0.75
N GLU A 70 4.94 14.59 -1.93
CA GLU A 70 4.37 15.95 -2.08
C GLU A 70 2.89 15.99 -1.69
N VAL A 71 2.12 14.96 -2.05
CA VAL A 71 0.67 14.90 -1.78
C VAL A 71 0.37 14.54 -0.34
N TRP A 72 1.22 13.75 0.32
CA TRP A 72 1.11 13.37 1.73
C TRP A 72 2.35 13.83 2.50
N PRO A 73 2.60 15.15 2.59
CA PRO A 73 3.78 15.63 3.27
C PRO A 73 3.71 15.25 4.75
N ALA A 74 4.85 14.87 5.34
CA ALA A 74 4.92 14.43 6.73
C ALA A 74 4.35 15.47 7.72
N SER A 75 4.41 16.76 7.36
CA SER A 75 3.84 17.88 8.12
C SER A 75 2.31 17.93 8.13
N GLU A 76 1.63 17.38 7.13
CA GLU A 76 0.16 17.32 7.07
C GLU A 76 -0.40 16.00 7.61
N CYS A 77 0.45 14.97 7.71
CA CYS A 77 0.10 13.65 8.24
C CYS A 77 0.52 13.47 9.73
N ASP A 78 0.61 14.54 10.54
CA ASP A 78 0.80 14.49 12.01
C ASP A 78 1.76 13.40 12.57
N ASN A 79 2.98 13.39 12.01
CA ASN A 79 4.05 12.38 12.20
C ASN A 79 3.87 11.08 11.39
N GLY A 80 3.28 11.18 10.20
CA GLY A 80 3.16 10.05 9.26
C GLY A 80 1.96 9.13 9.48
N ARG A 81 0.93 9.60 10.20
CA ARG A 81 -0.30 8.82 10.38
C ARG A 81 -1.20 8.97 9.16
N ILE A 82 -1.50 7.82 8.58
CA ILE A 82 -2.39 7.66 7.43
C ILE A 82 -3.65 6.96 7.90
N ASN A 83 -4.81 7.43 7.44
CA ASN A 83 -6.08 6.75 7.64
C ASN A 83 -6.21 5.60 6.62
N GLU A 84 -6.02 4.36 7.08
CA GLU A 84 -6.04 3.15 6.25
C GLU A 84 -7.32 3.05 5.39
N THR A 85 -8.51 3.29 5.95
CA THR A 85 -9.76 3.21 5.17
C THR A 85 -9.84 4.25 4.05
N GLN A 86 -9.28 5.45 4.25
CA GLN A 86 -9.26 6.47 3.22
C GLN A 86 -8.15 6.22 2.19
N PHE A 87 -7.04 5.65 2.64
CA PHE A 87 -5.98 5.15 1.79
C PHE A 87 -6.50 4.04 0.85
N ASP A 88 -7.21 3.03 1.36
CA ASP A 88 -7.81 1.97 0.54
C ASP A 88 -8.73 2.55 -0.53
N ARG A 89 -9.53 3.57 -0.19
CA ARG A 89 -10.38 4.27 -1.15
C ARG A 89 -9.59 5.02 -2.21
N CYS A 90 -8.44 5.60 -1.85
CA CYS A 90 -7.52 6.16 -2.82
C CYS A 90 -7.02 5.09 -3.79
N LEU A 91 -6.57 3.94 -3.29
CA LEU A 91 -6.12 2.82 -4.14
C LEU A 91 -7.22 2.31 -5.06
N ASP A 92 -8.44 2.13 -4.54
CA ASP A 92 -9.61 1.74 -5.34
C ASP A 92 -9.85 2.71 -6.50
N ARG A 93 -9.68 4.02 -6.26
CA ARG A 93 -9.84 5.04 -7.30
C ARG A 93 -8.73 5.00 -8.34
N ILE A 94 -7.49 4.76 -7.93
CA ILE A 94 -6.37 4.56 -8.85
C ILE A 94 -6.65 3.35 -9.74
N ASN A 95 -7.05 2.22 -9.16
CA ASN A 95 -7.31 0.97 -9.89
C ASN A 95 -8.42 1.09 -10.94
N VAL A 96 -9.46 1.90 -10.70
CA VAL A 96 -10.58 2.08 -11.65
C VAL A 96 -10.47 3.32 -12.52
N ALA A 97 -9.40 4.10 -12.39
CA ALA A 97 -9.18 5.26 -13.24
C ALA A 97 -9.11 4.81 -14.72
N ALA A 98 -9.69 5.60 -15.62
CA ALA A 98 -9.82 5.29 -17.05
C ALA A 98 -8.61 5.80 -17.83
N CYS A 99 -8.01 4.96 -18.70
CA CYS A 99 -6.71 5.19 -19.39
C CYS A 99 -6.64 6.41 -20.34
N ASP A 100 -7.68 7.25 -20.41
CA ASP A 100 -7.83 8.35 -21.35
C ASP A 100 -7.35 9.69 -20.78
N GLY A 101 -6.03 9.85 -20.66
CA GLY A 101 -5.41 11.13 -20.25
C GLY A 101 -3.97 10.95 -19.75
N SER A 102 -3.30 12.06 -19.41
CA SER A 102 -2.06 11.97 -18.62
C SER A 102 -2.43 11.49 -17.22
N TRP A 103 -1.81 10.40 -16.78
CA TRP A 103 -2.14 9.77 -15.51
C TRP A 103 -1.79 10.67 -14.32
N LEU A 104 -0.79 11.54 -14.50
CA LEU A 104 -0.37 12.57 -13.55
C LEU A 104 -1.48 13.59 -13.22
N ASP A 105 -2.23 14.02 -14.24
CA ASP A 105 -3.35 14.95 -14.07
C ASP A 105 -4.52 14.25 -13.38
N THR A 106 -4.76 12.98 -13.72
CA THR A 106 -5.81 12.16 -13.12
C THR A 106 -5.57 11.96 -11.62
N PHE A 107 -4.34 11.63 -11.23
CA PHE A 107 -3.98 11.44 -9.82
C PHE A 107 -4.23 12.70 -8.97
N SER A 108 -3.78 13.86 -9.44
CA SER A 108 -3.97 15.13 -8.72
C SER A 108 -5.45 15.55 -8.61
N ALA A 109 -6.30 15.01 -9.49
CA ALA A 109 -7.74 15.22 -9.50
C ALA A 109 -8.51 14.23 -8.59
N ILE A 110 -7.93 13.10 -8.18
CA ILE A 110 -8.59 12.14 -7.28
C ILE A 110 -8.64 12.71 -5.87
N ASN A 111 -9.84 13.15 -5.46
CA ASN A 111 -10.04 13.74 -4.13
C ASN A 111 -9.69 12.76 -3.01
N GLU A 112 -9.99 11.47 -3.18
CA GLU A 112 -9.74 10.41 -2.20
C GLU A 112 -8.26 10.26 -1.86
N CYS A 113 -7.35 10.62 -2.77
CA CYS A 113 -5.90 10.55 -2.57
C CYS A 113 -5.30 11.82 -1.98
N ARG A 114 -6.07 12.89 -1.74
CA ARG A 114 -5.52 14.15 -1.19
C ARG A 114 -5.17 13.99 0.29
N ALA A 115 -4.11 14.68 0.74
CA ALA A 115 -3.73 14.72 2.16
C ALA A 115 -4.91 14.97 3.10
N GLY A 116 -5.78 15.94 2.80
CA GLY A 116 -6.94 16.24 3.64
C GLY A 116 -7.94 15.08 3.84
N ASN A 117 -7.86 14.01 3.04
CA ASN A 117 -8.64 12.78 3.23
C ASN A 117 -7.80 11.63 3.80
N VAL A 118 -6.57 11.47 3.32
CA VAL A 118 -5.70 10.32 3.65
C VAL A 118 -4.91 10.55 4.93
N CYS A 119 -4.39 11.76 5.16
CA CYS A 119 -3.69 12.11 6.39
C CYS A 119 -4.70 12.19 7.55
N THR A 120 -4.28 11.73 8.74
CA THR A 120 -5.02 11.96 9.99
C THR A 120 -4.17 12.79 10.96
N ASN A 121 -4.86 13.59 11.79
CA ASN A 121 -4.29 14.25 12.97
C ASN A 121 -4.24 13.31 14.18
#